data_AF-A0A925TVV2-F1
#
_entry.id   AF-A0A925TVV2-F1
#
_cell.length_a   1.000
_cell.length_b   1.000
_cell.length_c   1.000
_cell.angle_alpha   90.00
_cell.angle_beta   90.00
_cell.angle_gamma   90.00
#
_symmetry.space_group_name_H-M   'P 1'
#
loop_
_entity.id
_entity.type
_entity.pdbx_description
1 polymer ?
#
loop_
_entity_poly.entity_id
_entity_poly.type
_entity_poly.pdbx_seq_one_letter_code
_entity_poly.pdbx_strand_id
1 'polypeptide(L)'
;MKILSLFRQYRKNKKILKFHKSFIKPGDLVFDIGANIGKRSEIYLKLGAKAIAVEPQSFCMPFLHRLQKKYKNLIIVQKAVGNENAEKELIISNESEVSTFLEEFIQQYSYHKFLKWDEKEIVEVITLNDLIAEFGIPKYCKI
;
A
#
# COMPACT_ATOMS: atom_id res chain seq x y z
N MET A 1 -6.47 11.74 26.02
CA MET A 1 -5.71 11.87 24.74
C MET A 1 -6.13 10.93 23.60
N LYS A 2 -6.62 9.69 23.83
CA LYS A 2 -6.99 8.75 22.74
C LYS A 2 -8.26 9.11 21.93
N ILE A 3 -9.26 9.75 22.53
CA ILE A 3 -10.52 10.11 21.86
C ILE A 3 -10.29 11.19 20.79
N LEU A 4 -9.47 12.20 21.08
CA LEU A 4 -9.16 13.28 20.13
C LEU A 4 -8.39 12.77 18.91
N SER A 5 -7.47 11.81 19.07
CA SER A 5 -6.74 11.21 17.94
C SER A 5 -7.65 10.35 17.06
N LEU A 6 -8.59 9.61 17.65
CA LEU A 6 -9.62 8.87 16.92
C LEU A 6 -10.51 9.81 16.08
N PHE A 7 -10.98 10.92 16.66
CA PHE A 7 -11.76 11.92 15.94
C PHE A 7 -10.95 12.56 14.80
N ARG A 8 -9.68 12.87 15.02
CA ARG A 8 -8.79 13.41 13.98
C ARG A 8 -8.62 12.43 12.82
N GLN A 9 -8.39 11.15 13.12
CA GLN A 9 -8.26 10.10 12.13
C GLN A 9 -9.55 9.91 11.34
N TYR A 10 -10.71 9.90 12.01
CA TYR A 10 -12.01 9.82 11.36
C TYR A 10 -12.25 10.97 10.38
N ARG A 11 -11.98 12.21 10.79
CA ARG A 11 -12.11 13.40 9.92
C ARG A 11 -11.17 13.32 8.72
N LYS A 12 -9.92 12.86 8.92
CA LYS A 12 -8.95 12.65 7.84
C LYS A 12 -9.46 11.63 6.83
N ASN A 13 -9.94 10.48 7.29
CA ASN A 13 -10.50 9.43 6.43
C ASN A 13 -11.74 9.94 5.66
N LYS A 14 -12.63 10.70 6.31
CA LYS A 14 -13.81 11.29 5.65
C LYS A 14 -13.42 12.29 4.54
N LYS A 15 -12.40 13.12 4.77
CA LYS A 15 -11.87 14.04 3.74
C LYS A 15 -11.27 13.28 2.57
N ILE A 16 -10.45 12.26 2.84
CA ILE A 16 -9.84 11.42 1.79
C ILE A 16 -10.92 10.71 0.99
N LEU A 17 -11.93 10.15 1.65
CA LEU A 17 -13.05 9.49 0.97
C LEU A 17 -13.83 10.49 0.09
N LYS A 18 -14.12 11.70 0.60
CA LYS A 18 -14.78 12.75 -0.18
C LYS A 18 -13.97 13.16 -1.41
N PHE A 19 -12.65 13.30 -1.25
CA PHE A 19 -11.74 13.62 -2.36
C PHE A 19 -11.79 12.54 -3.44
N HIS A 20 -11.65 11.27 -3.08
CA HIS A 20 -11.63 10.19 -4.07
C HIS A 20 -13.00 9.92 -4.71
N LYS A 21 -14.11 10.21 -4.01
CA LYS A 21 -15.47 10.05 -4.55
C LYS A 21 -15.74 10.88 -5.82
N SER A 22 -14.99 11.97 -6.06
CA SER A 22 -15.19 12.78 -7.26
C SER A 22 -14.76 12.05 -8.53
N PHE A 23 -13.76 11.17 -8.47
CA PHE A 23 -13.19 10.48 -9.65
C PHE A 23 -13.17 8.94 -9.57
N ILE A 24 -13.50 8.34 -8.41
CA ILE A 24 -13.69 6.89 -8.24
C ILE A 24 -15.18 6.60 -8.05
N LYS A 25 -15.71 5.67 -8.85
CA LYS A 25 -17.08 5.15 -8.84
C LYS A 25 -17.09 3.67 -8.42
N PRO A 26 -18.23 3.15 -7.95
CA PRO A 26 -18.39 1.72 -7.72
C PRO A 26 -18.05 0.92 -8.99
N GLY A 27 -17.29 -0.16 -8.83
CA GLY A 27 -16.83 -1.00 -9.93
C GLY A 27 -15.53 -0.54 -10.61
N ASP A 28 -15.07 0.70 -10.39
CA ASP A 28 -13.81 1.18 -10.95
C ASP A 28 -12.64 0.32 -10.46
N LEU A 29 -11.72 0.00 -11.36
CA LEU A 29 -10.46 -0.65 -11.02
C LEU A 29 -9.47 0.37 -10.44
N VAL A 30 -8.89 0.05 -9.29
CA VAL A 30 -7.95 0.91 -8.58
C VAL A 30 -6.70 0.12 -8.22
N PHE A 31 -5.53 0.66 -8.53
CA PHE A 31 -4.25 0.14 -8.06
C PHE A 31 -3.80 0.96 -6.84
N ASP A 32 -3.43 0.27 -5.76
CA ASP A 32 -2.83 0.82 -4.54
C ASP A 32 -1.42 0.22 -4.42
N ILE A 33 -0.45 0.86 -5.06
CA ILE A 33 0.95 0.44 -5.06
C ILE A 33 1.59 0.89 -3.75
N GLY A 34 2.29 0.00 -3.05
CA GLY A 34 2.73 0.23 -1.67
C GLY A 34 1.53 0.37 -0.73
N ALA A 35 0.65 -0.63 -0.75
CA ALA A 35 -0.59 -0.61 0.02
C ALA A 35 -0.38 -0.68 1.55
N ASN A 36 0.80 -1.13 1.99
CA ASN A 36 1.17 -1.34 3.39
C ASN A 36 0.06 -2.13 4.11
N ILE A 37 -0.39 -1.70 5.29
CA ILE A 37 -1.47 -2.35 6.05
C ILE A 37 -2.89 -2.07 5.49
N GLY A 38 -3.02 -1.52 4.28
CA GLY A 38 -4.29 -1.39 3.55
C GLY A 38 -5.18 -0.21 3.93
N LYS A 39 -4.64 0.83 4.59
CA LYS A 39 -5.43 2.02 4.99
C LYS A 39 -6.04 2.75 3.79
N ARG A 40 -5.33 2.84 2.66
CA ARG A 40 -5.81 3.49 1.43
C ARG A 40 -6.75 2.58 0.65
N SER A 41 -6.36 1.32 0.46
CA SER A 41 -7.23 0.25 -0.03
C SER A 41 -8.61 0.25 0.61
N GLU A 42 -8.73 0.32 1.95
CA GLU A 42 -10.04 0.34 2.62
C GLU A 42 -10.92 1.53 2.17
N ILE A 43 -10.32 2.69 1.87
CA ILE A 43 -11.07 3.86 1.40
C ILE A 43 -11.63 3.61 0.00
N TYR A 44 -10.85 3.01 -0.90
CA TYR A 44 -11.30 2.67 -2.25
C TYR A 44 -12.40 1.60 -2.21
N LEU A 45 -12.24 0.59 -1.36
CA LEU A 45 -13.24 -0.46 -1.14
C LEU A 45 -14.55 0.10 -0.57
N LYS A 46 -14.49 1.09 0.34
CA LYS A 46 -15.67 1.81 0.85
C LYS A 46 -16.39 2.64 -0.22
N LEU A 47 -15.72 2.99 -1.31
CA LEU A 47 -16.33 3.63 -2.48
C LEU A 47 -16.91 2.60 -3.47
N GLY A 48 -16.77 1.30 -3.21
CA GLY A 48 -17.24 0.22 -4.07
C GLY A 48 -16.29 -0.13 -5.23
N ALA A 49 -15.07 0.39 -5.24
CA ALA A 49 -14.07 0.10 -6.27
C ALA A 49 -13.54 -1.35 -6.17
N LYS A 50 -13.06 -1.92 -7.28
CA LYS A 50 -12.21 -3.13 -7.25
C LYS A 50 -10.78 -2.68 -7.01
N ALA A 51 -10.19 -3.05 -5.87
CA ALA A 51 -8.85 -2.62 -5.51
C ALA A 51 -7.83 -3.76 -5.69
N ILE A 52 -6.70 -3.46 -6.31
CA ILE A 52 -5.49 -4.29 -6.34
C ILE A 52 -4.49 -3.65 -5.39
N ALA A 53 -4.30 -4.26 -4.22
CA ALA A 53 -3.32 -3.82 -3.22
C ALA A 53 -2.00 -4.53 -3.47
N VAL A 54 -0.97 -3.77 -3.82
CA VAL A 54 0.36 -4.29 -4.15
C VAL A 54 1.30 -3.90 -3.02
N GLU A 55 1.81 -4.88 -2.29
CA GLU A 55 2.65 -4.67 -1.11
C GLU A 55 3.65 -5.83 -0.94
N PRO A 56 4.96 -5.57 -0.96
CA PRO A 56 5.95 -6.63 -0.83
C PRO A 56 6.07 -7.21 0.59
N GLN A 57 5.92 -6.39 1.64
CA GLN A 57 6.32 -6.77 2.99
C GLN A 57 5.46 -7.87 3.60
N SER A 58 6.10 -8.96 4.05
CA SER A 58 5.43 -10.07 4.71
C SER A 58 4.62 -9.62 5.95
N PHE A 59 5.18 -8.65 6.70
CA PHE A 59 4.55 -8.02 7.86
C PHE A 59 3.15 -7.44 7.56
N CYS A 60 2.91 -6.93 6.36
CA CYS A 60 1.65 -6.30 5.99
C CYS A 60 0.56 -7.31 5.64
N MET A 61 0.92 -8.54 5.26
CA MET A 61 -0.01 -9.54 4.74
C MET A 61 -1.16 -9.91 5.70
N PRO A 62 -0.93 -10.12 7.02
CA PRO A 62 -2.03 -10.39 7.95
C PRO A 62 -3.09 -9.28 7.99
N PHE A 63 -2.67 -8.02 7.83
CA PHE A 63 -3.58 -6.86 7.82
C PHE A 63 -4.39 -6.82 6.51
N LEU A 64 -3.73 -7.02 5.38
CA LEU A 64 -4.37 -7.06 4.07
C LEU A 64 -5.34 -8.24 3.95
N HIS A 65 -4.98 -9.44 4.39
CA HIS A 65 -5.88 -10.59 4.39
C HIS A 65 -7.10 -10.37 5.30
N ARG A 66 -6.94 -9.72 6.45
CA ARG A 66 -8.10 -9.31 7.28
C ARG A 66 -9.01 -8.34 6.53
N LEU A 67 -8.44 -7.42 5.77
CA LEU A 67 -9.20 -6.49 4.93
C LEU A 67 -9.92 -7.24 3.78
N GLN A 68 -9.25 -8.20 3.14
CA GLN A 68 -9.82 -9.03 2.06
C GLN A 68 -10.97 -9.92 2.54
N LYS A 69 -10.90 -10.43 3.77
CA LYS A 69 -12.04 -11.14 4.39
C LYS A 69 -13.28 -10.24 4.52
N LYS A 70 -13.09 -8.95 4.79
CA LYS A 70 -14.16 -7.95 4.91
C LYS A 70 -14.67 -7.43 3.57
N TYR A 71 -13.81 -7.35 2.57
CA TYR A 71 -14.11 -6.77 1.25
C TYR A 71 -13.71 -7.74 0.13
N LYS A 72 -14.71 -8.38 -0.51
CA LYS A 72 -14.49 -9.37 -1.58
C LYS A 72 -13.95 -8.77 -2.89
N ASN A 73 -14.03 -7.45 -3.02
CA ASN A 73 -13.51 -6.66 -4.13
C ASN A 73 -12.04 -6.25 -3.96
N LEU A 74 -11.31 -6.87 -3.02
CA LEU A 74 -9.86 -6.68 -2.82
C LEU A 74 -9.08 -7.88 -3.34
N ILE A 75 -8.10 -7.61 -4.21
CA ILE A 75 -7.05 -8.55 -4.60
C ILE A 75 -5.74 -8.06 -3.97
N ILE A 76 -4.97 -8.99 -3.42
CA ILE A 76 -3.65 -8.72 -2.82
C ILE A 76 -2.60 -9.30 -3.75
N VAL A 77 -1.59 -8.51 -4.08
CA VAL A 77 -0.40 -8.92 -4.83
C VAL A 77 0.79 -8.68 -3.91
N GLN A 78 1.36 -9.77 -3.37
CA GLN A 78 2.53 -9.70 -2.48
C GLN A 78 3.82 -9.56 -3.30
N LYS A 79 3.98 -8.39 -3.93
CA LYS A 79 5.13 -8.04 -4.77
C LYS A 79 5.40 -6.54 -4.64
N ALA A 80 6.60 -6.11 -4.98
CA ALA A 80 6.91 -4.70 -5.22
C ALA A 80 6.64 -4.32 -6.68
N VAL A 81 6.53 -3.03 -6.96
CA VAL A 81 6.46 -2.50 -8.33
C VAL A 81 7.73 -1.73 -8.65
N GLY A 82 8.34 -2.07 -9.78
CA GLY A 82 9.56 -1.45 -10.29
C GLY A 82 9.53 -1.23 -11.80
N ASN A 83 10.69 -0.89 -12.36
CA ASN A 83 10.89 -0.67 -13.80
C ASN A 83 11.09 -1.98 -14.60
N GLU A 84 11.40 -3.08 -13.93
CA GLU A 84 11.63 -4.39 -14.54
C GLU A 84 11.26 -5.53 -13.57
N ASN A 85 11.04 -6.71 -14.12
CA ASN A 85 10.80 -7.92 -13.33
C ASN A 85 12.12 -8.41 -12.74
N ALA A 86 12.16 -8.56 -11.43
CA ALA A 86 13.37 -8.94 -10.71
C ALA A 86 13.04 -9.54 -9.35
N GLU A 87 14.00 -10.21 -8.76
CA GLU A 87 14.02 -10.48 -7.32
C GLU A 87 14.96 -9.46 -6.67
N LYS A 88 14.48 -8.75 -5.63
CA LYS A 88 15.26 -7.71 -4.94
C LYS A 88 15.20 -7.87 -3.44
N GLU A 89 16.25 -7.43 -2.76
CA GLU A 89 16.33 -7.39 -1.32
C GLU A 89 15.72 -6.08 -0.80
N LEU A 90 14.58 -6.18 -0.14
CA LEU A 90 13.93 -5.08 0.55
C LEU A 90 14.52 -4.93 1.95
N ILE A 91 15.08 -3.76 2.27
CA ILE A 91 15.61 -3.46 3.59
C ILE A 91 14.44 -3.05 4.49
N ILE A 92 14.18 -3.85 5.52
CA ILE A 92 13.02 -3.74 6.38
C ILE A 92 13.30 -2.79 7.54
N SER A 93 12.45 -1.79 7.68
CA SER A 93 12.44 -0.92 8.85
C SER A 93 11.52 -1.47 9.94
N ASN A 94 11.84 -1.16 11.19
CA ASN A 94 10.90 -1.30 12.30
C ASN A 94 9.60 -0.47 12.12
N GLU A 95 9.62 0.53 11.24
CA GLU A 95 8.42 1.22 10.77
C GLU A 95 8.16 0.86 9.29
N SER A 96 7.15 0.00 9.05
CA SER A 96 6.86 -0.50 7.68
C SER A 96 6.68 0.60 6.62
N GLU A 97 6.25 1.81 7.00
CA GLU A 97 6.08 2.95 6.08
C GLU A 97 7.40 3.49 5.49
N VAL A 98 8.57 3.06 5.99
CA VAL A 98 9.89 3.54 5.56
C VAL A 98 10.89 2.42 5.23
N SER A 99 10.39 1.22 4.89
CA SER A 99 11.22 0.16 4.30
C SER A 99 11.60 0.52 2.86
N THR A 100 12.76 0.10 2.39
CA THR A 100 13.35 0.64 1.15
C THR A 100 14.26 -0.35 0.42
N PHE A 101 14.40 -0.18 -0.90
CA PHE A 101 15.43 -0.85 -1.70
C PHE A 101 16.75 -0.07 -1.77
N LEU A 102 16.80 1.15 -1.22
CA LEU A 102 17.90 2.09 -1.39
C LEU A 102 18.61 2.36 -0.06
N GLU A 103 19.88 2.00 0.06
CA GLU A 103 20.68 2.28 1.26
C GLU A 103 20.89 3.79 1.49
N GLU A 104 21.02 4.57 0.42
CA GLU A 104 21.11 6.02 0.46
C GLU A 104 19.86 6.69 1.06
N PHE A 105 18.69 6.08 0.92
CA PHE A 105 17.48 6.54 1.60
C PHE A 105 17.63 6.41 3.13
N ILE A 106 18.24 5.33 3.63
CA ILE A 106 18.46 5.11 5.07
C ILE A 106 19.33 6.24 5.66
N GLN A 107 20.37 6.66 4.93
CA GLN A 107 21.25 7.74 5.37
C GLN A 107 20.51 9.07 5.55
N GLN A 108 19.51 9.36 4.70
CA GLN A 108 18.68 10.56 4.82
C GLN A 108 17.84 10.56 6.08
N TYR A 109 17.52 9.39 6.65
CA TYR A 109 16.71 9.26 7.87
C TYR A 109 17.56 9.04 9.14
N SER A 110 18.89 9.14 9.03
CA SER A 110 19.83 8.93 10.15
C SER A 110 19.58 9.81 11.38
N TYR A 111 18.92 10.97 11.21
CA TYR A 111 18.54 11.85 12.32
C TYR A 111 17.37 11.31 13.17
N HIS A 112 16.57 10.38 12.64
CA HIS A 112 15.52 9.68 13.37
C HIS A 112 16.07 8.47 14.12
N LYS A 113 16.70 8.71 15.27
CA LYS A 113 17.42 7.69 16.07
C LYS A 113 16.61 6.45 16.48
N PHE A 114 15.28 6.49 16.37
CA PHE A 114 14.40 5.36 16.71
C PHE A 114 14.14 4.42 15.53
N LEU A 115 14.43 4.85 14.30
CA LEU A 115 14.31 4.02 13.11
C LEU A 115 15.52 3.09 13.00
N LYS A 116 15.25 1.84 12.67
CA LYS A 116 16.25 0.79 12.48
C LYS A 116 15.93 0.02 11.21
N TRP A 117 16.97 -0.47 10.54
CA TRP A 117 16.90 -1.25 9.30
C TRP A 117 17.80 -2.47 9.46
N ASP A 118 17.40 -3.37 10.35
CA ASP A 118 18.23 -4.49 10.80
C ASP A 118 17.90 -5.80 10.07
N GLU A 119 16.85 -5.80 9.26
CA GLU A 119 16.30 -6.98 8.58
C GLU A 119 16.16 -6.74 7.08
N LYS A 120 16.11 -7.84 6.32
CA LYS A 120 16.00 -7.86 4.87
C LYS A 120 15.02 -8.95 4.44
N GLU A 121 14.17 -8.66 3.47
CA GLU A 121 13.28 -9.64 2.84
C GLU A 121 13.56 -9.70 1.34
N ILE A 122 13.68 -10.91 0.80
CA ILE A 122 13.74 -11.11 -0.65
C ILE A 122 12.32 -11.08 -1.19
N VAL A 123 12.07 -10.17 -2.12
CA VAL A 123 10.73 -9.93 -2.66
C VAL A 123 10.78 -9.90 -4.19
N GLU A 124 9.72 -10.42 -4.80
CA GLU A 124 9.52 -10.30 -6.23
C GLU A 124 9.10 -8.86 -6.57
N VAL A 125 9.70 -8.32 -7.61
CA VAL A 125 9.39 -7.02 -8.20
C VAL A 125 8.78 -7.28 -9.57
N ILE A 126 7.63 -6.69 -9.82
CA ILE A 126 6.96 -6.69 -11.12
C ILE A 126 6.83 -5.29 -11.69
N THR A 127 6.51 -5.16 -12.97
CA THR A 127 6.24 -3.84 -13.55
C THR A 127 4.77 -3.43 -13.38
N LEU A 128 4.52 -2.12 -13.49
CA LEU A 128 3.15 -1.62 -13.58
C LEU A 128 2.43 -2.16 -14.83
N ASN A 129 3.18 -2.44 -15.91
CA ASN A 129 2.63 -3.03 -17.13
C ASN A 129 2.15 -4.47 -16.89
N ASP A 130 2.82 -5.26 -16.06
CA ASP A 130 2.36 -6.61 -15.71
C ASP A 130 1.01 -6.56 -14.98
N LEU A 131 0.85 -5.62 -14.04
CA LEU A 131 -0.42 -5.39 -13.36
C LEU A 131 -1.52 -4.96 -14.33
N ILE A 132 -1.20 -4.07 -15.28
CA ILE A 132 -2.15 -3.63 -16.31
C ILE A 132 -2.54 -4.79 -17.23
N ALA A 133 -1.58 -5.64 -17.61
CA ALA A 133 -1.83 -6.81 -18.44
C ALA A 133 -2.72 -7.84 -17.72
N GLU A 134 -2.49 -8.07 -16.43
CA GLU A 134 -3.25 -9.05 -15.64
C GLU A 134 -4.65 -8.56 -15.23
N PHE A 135 -4.77 -7.31 -14.77
CA PHE A 135 -6.01 -6.80 -14.16
C PHE A 135 -6.76 -5.80 -15.03
N GLY A 136 -6.14 -5.27 -16.08
CA GLY A 136 -6.65 -4.20 -16.92
C GLY A 136 -6.13 -2.81 -16.52
N ILE A 137 -6.44 -1.81 -17.36
CA ILE A 137 -6.04 -0.42 -17.10
C ILE A 137 -6.84 0.13 -15.91
N PRO A 138 -6.19 0.61 -14.82
CA PRO A 138 -6.90 1.15 -13.67
C PRO A 138 -7.50 2.51 -13.99
N LYS A 139 -8.67 2.81 -13.40
CA LYS A 139 -9.23 4.16 -13.40
C LYS A 139 -8.41 5.12 -12.53
N TYR A 140 -7.77 4.60 -11.49
CA TYR A 140 -6.94 5.34 -10.56
C TYR A 140 -5.77 4.48 -10.07
N CYS A 141 -4.57 5.05 -10.03
CA CYS A 141 -3.37 4.41 -9.52
C CYS A 141 -2.77 5.29 -8.43
N LYS A 142 -2.70 4.79 -7.20
CA LYS A 142 -1.94 5.40 -6.10
C LYS A 142 -0.58 4.73 -6.02
N ILE A 143 0.47 5.53 -5.86
CA ILE A 143 1.87 5.12 -5.65
C ILE A 143 2.32 5.75 -4.32
#